data_AF-A0A821ET30-F1
#
_entry.id   AF-A0A821ET30-F1
#
_cell.length_a   1.000
_cell.length_b   1.000
_cell.length_c   1.000
_cell.angle_alpha   90.00
_cell.angle_beta   90.00
_cell.angle_gamma   90.00
#
_symmetry.space_group_name_H-M   'P 1'
#
loop_
_entity.id
_entity.type
_entity.pdbx_description
1 polymer ?
#
loop_
_entity_poly.entity_id
_entity_poly.type
_entity_poly.pdbx_seq_one_letter_code
_entity_poly.pdbx_strand_id
1 'polypeptide(L)'
;MSLPDRLIKRTQTSRIDYDLICPPSSPSHPETSTDLTTKMNPELFDDGDFYHQLLREYIERKTSSITDPEQISKHWAQLRKLRTKLKKNLDTKASKDRKIRYNVHKKLINYMAPIDRCSFTDEAKTDLFSSLFGTNKLSTIDTQQTSAVNDIRII
;
A
#
# COMPACT_ATOMS: atom_id res chain seq x y z
N MET A 1 5.33 36.36 -11.86
CA MET A 1 6.40 35.36 -11.63
C MET A 1 7.28 35.35 -12.85
N SER A 2 8.60 35.46 -12.69
CA SER A 2 9.50 35.48 -13.84
C SER A 2 9.57 34.11 -14.52
N LEU A 3 9.91 34.05 -15.81
CA LEU A 3 10.10 32.80 -16.54
C LEU A 3 11.11 31.84 -15.88
N PRO A 4 12.28 32.28 -15.38
CA PRO A 4 13.22 31.38 -14.71
C PRO A 4 12.66 30.81 -13.40
N ASP A 5 11.94 31.61 -12.59
CA ASP A 5 11.35 31.12 -11.34
C ASP A 5 10.35 29.99 -11.58
N ARG A 6 9.58 30.08 -12.67
CA ARG A 6 8.64 29.03 -13.05
C ARG A 6 9.35 27.74 -13.45
N LEU A 7 10.46 27.85 -14.18
CA LEU A 7 11.22 26.69 -14.63
C LEU A 7 11.87 25.96 -13.45
N ILE A 8 12.51 26.71 -12.54
CA ILE A 8 13.14 26.18 -11.33
C ILE A 8 12.12 25.41 -10.47
N LYS A 9 10.94 26.01 -10.24
CA LYS A 9 9.87 25.34 -9.50
C LYS A 9 9.44 24.04 -10.17
N ARG A 10 9.42 23.98 -11.51
CA ARG A 10 9.00 22.79 -12.26
C ARG A 10 10.03 21.65 -12.21
N THR A 11 11.33 21.97 -12.14
CA THR A 11 12.39 20.96 -12.00
C THR A 11 12.56 20.47 -10.58
N GLN A 12 12.13 21.24 -9.57
CA GLN A 12 12.24 20.88 -8.16
C GLN A 12 11.05 20.06 -7.64
N THR A 13 10.01 19.85 -8.45
CA THR A 13 8.85 19.03 -8.06
C THR A 13 9.02 17.58 -8.48
N SER A 14 9.02 16.64 -7.53
CA SER A 14 9.04 15.19 -7.85
C SER A 14 7.74 14.76 -8.54
N ARG A 15 7.87 14.01 -9.64
CA ARG A 15 6.74 13.42 -10.39
C ARG A 15 6.57 11.92 -10.17
N ILE A 16 7.47 11.31 -9.39
CA ILE A 16 7.53 9.85 -9.25
C ILE A 16 7.32 9.47 -7.79
N ASP A 17 6.44 8.48 -7.59
CA ASP A 17 6.10 7.91 -6.29
C ASP A 17 7.13 6.83 -5.87
N TYR A 18 8.41 7.21 -5.73
CA TYR A 18 9.41 6.36 -5.07
C TYR A 18 10.11 7.13 -3.96
N ASP A 19 10.57 6.39 -2.95
CA ASP A 19 11.36 6.95 -1.87
C ASP A 19 12.74 7.34 -2.38
N LEU A 20 13.14 8.58 -2.10
CA LEU A 20 14.47 9.09 -2.44
C LEU A 20 15.53 8.34 -1.62
N ILE A 21 16.60 7.92 -2.29
CA ILE A 21 17.73 7.19 -1.66
C ILE A 21 18.42 8.03 -0.58
N CYS A 22 18.30 9.35 -0.65
CA CYS A 22 18.76 10.30 0.36
C CYS A 22 17.61 11.29 0.66
N PRO A 23 16.86 11.12 1.75
CA PRO A 23 15.92 12.14 2.19
C PRO A 23 16.70 13.41 2.58
N PRO A 24 16.23 14.61 2.22
CA PRO A 24 16.87 15.84 2.65
C PRO A 24 16.92 15.85 4.19
N SER A 25 18.09 16.15 4.74
CA SER A 25 18.35 16.20 6.18
C SER A 25 17.60 17.37 6.83
N SER A 26 16.28 17.22 7.00
CA SER A 26 15.45 18.09 7.84
C SER A 26 14.88 17.23 8.96
N PRO A 27 15.21 17.52 10.24
CA PRO A 27 14.70 16.75 11.35
C PRO A 27 13.20 17.01 11.54
N SER A 28 12.45 15.92 11.77
CA SER A 28 11.15 15.85 12.46
C SER A 28 10.01 16.75 11.96
N HIS A 29 9.00 16.15 11.31
CA HIS A 29 7.61 16.15 11.78
C HIS A 29 6.72 15.31 10.84
N PRO A 30 5.96 14.32 11.34
CA PRO A 30 5.02 13.55 10.54
C PRO A 30 3.65 14.23 10.61
N GLU A 31 3.44 15.30 9.84
CA GLU A 31 2.10 15.88 9.73
C GLU A 31 1.60 15.71 8.30
N THR A 32 0.51 14.94 8.21
CA THR A 32 -0.34 14.82 7.04
C THR A 32 -0.89 16.20 6.70
N SER A 33 -0.25 16.91 5.77
CA SER A 33 -0.79 18.14 5.21
C SER A 33 -0.74 18.07 3.69
N THR A 34 -1.95 18.05 3.12
CA THR A 34 -2.25 18.30 1.73
C THR A 34 -1.83 19.72 1.36
N ASP A 35 -0.55 19.94 1.12
CA ASP A 35 -0.08 21.21 0.61
C ASP A 35 1.00 21.02 -0.46
N LEU A 36 0.81 21.70 -1.59
CA LEU A 36 1.62 21.55 -2.81
C LEU A 36 3.08 22.01 -2.61
N THR A 37 3.37 22.60 -1.45
CA THR A 37 4.65 23.16 -1.00
C THR A 37 5.62 22.09 -0.51
N THR A 38 5.13 20.95 0.00
CA THR A 38 5.98 19.83 0.48
C THR A 38 6.59 18.99 -0.65
N LYS A 39 6.17 19.22 -1.90
CA LYS A 39 6.67 18.50 -3.08
C LYS A 39 7.89 19.14 -3.73
N MET A 40 8.27 20.34 -3.29
CA MET A 40 9.36 21.10 -3.93
C MET A 40 10.66 20.92 -3.14
N ASN A 41 11.56 20.12 -3.69
CA ASN A 41 12.87 19.83 -3.11
C ASN A 41 13.94 20.63 -3.86
N PRO A 42 14.67 21.56 -3.21
CA PRO A 42 15.66 22.38 -3.88
C PRO A 42 16.86 21.58 -4.41
N GLU A 43 17.15 20.43 -3.78
CA GLU A 43 18.20 19.49 -4.19
C GLU A 43 17.76 18.56 -5.35
N LEU A 44 16.46 18.55 -5.68
CA LEU A 44 15.93 17.73 -6.78
C LEU A 44 16.01 18.50 -8.10
N PHE A 45 16.52 17.83 -9.13
CA PHE A 45 16.50 18.32 -10.51
C PHE A 45 15.85 17.29 -11.43
N ASP A 46 14.55 17.46 -11.68
CA ASP A 46 13.77 16.69 -12.65
C ASP A 46 13.95 17.28 -14.06
N ASP A 47 14.82 16.66 -14.84
CA ASP A 47 15.10 16.99 -16.24
C ASP A 47 14.15 16.30 -17.23
N GLY A 48 13.08 15.64 -16.76
CA GLY A 48 12.21 14.80 -17.57
C GLY A 48 11.63 15.50 -18.81
N ASP A 49 11.25 16.78 -18.71
CA ASP A 49 10.75 17.52 -19.87
C ASP A 49 11.84 17.82 -20.91
N PHE A 50 13.06 18.09 -20.44
CA PHE A 50 14.21 18.30 -21.30
C PHE A 50 14.63 17.00 -21.98
N TYR A 51 14.66 15.90 -21.23
CA TYR A 51 14.85 14.55 -21.76
C TYR A 51 13.80 14.21 -22.83
N HIS A 52 12.52 14.50 -22.59
CA HIS A 52 11.46 14.26 -23.56
C HIS A 52 11.62 15.10 -24.83
N GLN A 53 12.09 16.34 -24.72
CA GLN A 53 12.40 17.18 -25.88
C GLN A 53 13.55 16.60 -26.71
N LEU A 54 14.66 16.21 -26.06
CA LEU A 54 15.79 15.56 -26.73
C LEU A 54 15.39 14.23 -27.37
N LEU A 55 14.58 13.43 -26.68
CA LEU A 55 14.09 12.17 -27.21
C LEU A 55 13.22 12.39 -28.44
N ARG A 56 12.36 13.41 -28.42
CA ARG A 56 11.52 13.77 -29.58
C ARG A 56 12.38 14.19 -30.77
N GLU A 57 13.37 15.06 -30.55
CA GLU A 57 14.30 15.49 -31.60
C GLU A 57 15.10 14.30 -32.17
N TYR A 58 15.59 13.42 -31.28
CA TYR A 58 16.33 12.23 -31.68
C TYR A 58 15.48 11.29 -32.55
N ILE A 59 14.24 11.02 -32.14
CA ILE A 59 13.29 10.22 -32.91
C ILE A 59 13.03 10.89 -34.25
N GLU A 60 12.74 12.19 -34.26
CA GLU A 60 12.47 12.95 -35.48
C GLU A 60 13.63 12.84 -36.48
N ARG A 61 14.88 13.04 -36.03
CA ARG A 61 16.10 12.86 -36.83
C ARG A 61 16.31 11.44 -37.34
N LYS A 62 15.95 10.43 -36.55
CA LYS A 62 16.02 9.01 -36.94
C LYS A 62 14.92 8.62 -37.93
N THR A 63 13.73 9.21 -37.80
CA THR A 63 12.58 8.91 -38.65
C THR A 63 12.58 9.72 -39.94
N SER A 64 13.20 10.90 -39.98
CA SER A 64 13.29 11.74 -41.19
C SER A 64 14.16 11.12 -42.29
N SER A 65 15.06 10.19 -41.96
CA SER A 65 15.82 9.41 -42.93
C SER A 65 15.01 8.24 -43.55
N ILE A 66 13.80 7.97 -43.05
CA ILE A 66 12.91 6.92 -43.56
C ILE A 66 11.93 7.59 -44.53
N THR A 67 12.22 7.49 -45.82
CA THR A 67 11.39 8.06 -46.90
C THR A 67 10.17 7.20 -47.25
N ASP A 68 10.14 5.94 -46.82
CA ASP A 68 9.06 4.99 -47.13
C ASP A 68 7.92 5.01 -46.07
N PRO A 69 6.69 5.43 -46.44
CA PRO A 69 5.55 5.49 -45.52
C PRO A 69 5.17 4.13 -44.91
N GLU A 70 5.45 3.01 -45.59
CA GLU A 70 5.15 1.70 -45.03
C GLU A 70 6.05 1.33 -43.84
N GLN A 71 7.33 1.71 -43.87
CA GLN A 71 8.27 1.40 -42.80
C GLN A 71 7.95 2.19 -41.53
N ILE A 72 7.52 3.44 -41.68
CA ILE A 72 7.03 4.29 -40.58
C ILE A 72 5.82 3.63 -39.92
N SER A 73 4.83 3.17 -40.70
CA SER A 73 3.64 2.51 -40.17
C SER A 73 3.96 1.24 -39.37
N LYS A 74 4.92 0.42 -39.85
CA LYS A 74 5.39 -0.79 -39.17
C LYS A 74 6.07 -0.45 -37.84
N HIS A 75 6.88 0.59 -37.81
CA HIS A 75 7.55 1.04 -36.58
C HIS A 75 6.54 1.51 -35.52
N TRP A 76 5.55 2.34 -35.90
CA TRP A 76 4.49 2.78 -34.99
C TRP A 76 3.64 1.61 -34.47
N ALA A 77 3.35 0.62 -35.32
CA ALA A 77 2.63 -0.59 -34.92
C ALA A 77 3.44 -1.42 -33.90
N GLN A 78 4.76 -1.55 -34.08
CA GLN A 78 5.64 -2.22 -33.12
C GLN A 78 5.68 -1.46 -31.78
N LEU A 79 5.81 -0.14 -31.81
CA LEU A 79 5.82 0.70 -30.61
C LEU A 79 4.50 0.60 -29.83
N ARG A 80 3.35 0.53 -30.54
CA ARG A 80 2.04 0.32 -29.92
C ARG A 80 1.97 -1.04 -29.22
N LYS A 81 2.50 -2.11 -29.83
CA LYS A 81 2.59 -3.44 -29.19
C LYS A 81 3.45 -3.42 -27.93
N LEU A 82 4.59 -2.72 -27.96
CA LEU A 82 5.47 -2.58 -26.79
C LEU A 82 4.77 -1.85 -25.62
N ARG A 83 4.02 -0.78 -25.90
CA ARG A 83 3.24 -0.05 -24.89
C ARG A 83 2.17 -0.91 -24.22
N THR A 84 1.50 -1.78 -24.98
CA THR A 84 0.47 -2.68 -24.40
C THR A 84 1.04 -3.76 -23.45
N LYS A 85 2.35 -4.02 -23.51
CA LYS A 85 3.06 -4.94 -22.60
C LYS A 85 3.57 -4.23 -21.35
N LEU A 86 3.71 -2.90 -21.38
CA LEU A 86 4.20 -2.12 -20.26
C LEU A 86 3.06 -1.97 -19.23
N LYS A 87 3.07 -2.90 -18.26
CA LYS A 87 2.30 -2.91 -17.02
C LYS A 87 0.78 -3.00 -17.18
N LYS A 88 0.29 -4.22 -17.41
CA LYS A 88 -1.03 -4.58 -16.87
C LYS A 88 -0.87 -4.75 -15.37
N ASN A 89 -1.70 -4.07 -14.58
CA ASN A 89 -1.82 -4.29 -13.13
C ASN A 89 -2.44 -5.67 -12.90
N LEU A 90 -1.64 -6.71 -13.08
CA LEU A 90 -2.01 -8.08 -12.77
C LEU A 90 -1.65 -8.33 -11.32
N ASP A 91 -2.64 -8.76 -10.53
CA ASP A 91 -2.42 -9.23 -9.16
C ASP A 91 -1.53 -10.49 -9.22
N THR A 92 -0.21 -10.30 -9.17
CA THR A 92 0.77 -11.39 -9.23
C THR A 92 0.67 -12.29 -7.99
N LYS A 93 0.11 -11.79 -6.89
CA LYS A 93 -0.19 -12.57 -5.68
C LYS A 93 -1.42 -13.46 -5.84
N ALA A 94 -2.34 -13.16 -6.76
CA ALA A 94 -3.46 -14.05 -7.06
C ALA A 94 -3.03 -15.32 -7.81
N SER A 95 -1.87 -15.31 -8.48
CA SER A 95 -1.36 -16.49 -9.17
C SER A 95 -0.83 -17.52 -8.16
N LYS A 96 -1.22 -18.80 -8.35
CA LYS A 96 -0.72 -19.96 -7.57
C LYS A 96 -0.98 -19.88 -6.06
N ASP A 97 -2.20 -19.51 -5.67
CA ASP A 97 -2.72 -19.57 -4.28
C ASP A 97 -1.89 -18.83 -3.21
N ARG A 98 -1.09 -17.83 -3.61
CA ARG A 98 -0.38 -16.96 -2.66
C ARG A 98 -1.30 -15.98 -1.93
N LYS A 99 -2.59 -15.96 -2.30
CA LYS A 99 -3.66 -15.19 -1.69
C LYS A 99 -4.63 -16.14 -1.01
N ILE A 100 -4.89 -15.93 0.27
CA ILE A 100 -5.83 -16.73 1.05
C ILE A 100 -7.24 -16.54 0.47
N ARG A 101 -7.89 -17.66 0.12
CA ARG A 101 -9.28 -17.70 -0.37
C ARG A 101 -10.13 -18.47 0.61
N TYR A 102 -11.19 -17.85 1.10
CA TYR A 102 -12.12 -18.46 2.05
C TYR A 102 -13.15 -19.33 1.30
N ASN A 103 -12.69 -20.43 0.73
CA ASN A 103 -13.52 -21.43 0.07
C ASN A 103 -13.59 -22.69 0.92
N VAL A 104 -14.80 -23.26 1.08
CA VAL A 104 -14.99 -24.49 1.85
C VAL A 104 -14.61 -25.71 1.00
N HIS A 105 -13.58 -26.45 1.43
CA HIS A 105 -13.18 -27.69 0.78
C HIS A 105 -13.92 -28.90 1.39
N LYS A 106 -14.86 -29.48 0.63
CA LYS A 106 -15.71 -30.60 1.10
C LYS A 106 -14.94 -31.79 1.70
N LYS A 107 -13.75 -32.09 1.16
CA LYS A 107 -12.88 -33.19 1.66
C LYS A 107 -12.26 -32.93 3.03
N LEU A 108 -12.19 -31.67 3.46
CA LEU A 108 -11.59 -31.26 4.74
C LEU A 108 -12.65 -31.00 5.83
N ILE A 109 -13.94 -31.12 5.49
CA ILE A 109 -15.03 -30.98 6.46
C ILE A 109 -14.98 -32.18 7.42
N ASN A 110 -15.10 -31.90 8.72
CA ASN A 110 -15.08 -32.91 9.78
C ASN A 110 -13.84 -33.82 9.77
N TYR A 111 -12.69 -33.31 9.32
CA TYR A 111 -11.45 -34.09 9.27
C TYR A 111 -11.01 -34.58 10.66
N MET A 112 -11.21 -33.77 11.70
CA MET A 112 -10.99 -34.17 13.11
C MET A 112 -12.03 -33.52 14.02
N ALA A 113 -12.34 -34.18 15.14
CA ALA A 113 -13.11 -33.57 16.22
C ALA A 113 -12.21 -32.63 17.05
N PRO A 114 -12.75 -31.52 17.61
CA PRO A 114 -12.02 -30.69 18.56
C PRO A 114 -11.59 -31.51 19.77
N ILE A 115 -10.32 -31.38 20.17
CA ILE A 115 -9.77 -32.02 21.37
C ILE A 115 -9.17 -30.93 22.25
N ASP A 116 -9.77 -30.73 23.40
CA ASP A 116 -9.26 -29.78 24.38
C ASP A 116 -8.09 -30.40 25.14
N ARG A 117 -6.88 -29.88 24.85
CA ARG A 117 -5.63 -30.28 25.53
C ARG A 117 -5.16 -29.24 26.53
N CYS A 118 -5.95 -28.19 26.76
CA CYS A 118 -5.55 -27.10 27.62
C CYS A 118 -5.83 -27.45 29.08
N SER A 119 -4.79 -27.39 29.92
CA SER A 119 -4.91 -27.60 31.37
C SER A 119 -5.37 -26.34 32.11
N PHE A 120 -5.22 -25.16 31.50
CA PHE A 120 -5.53 -23.89 32.15
C PHE A 120 -7.04 -23.62 32.10
N THR A 121 -7.58 -23.14 33.22
CA THR A 121 -8.94 -22.61 33.28
C THR A 121 -9.03 -21.31 32.47
N ASP A 122 -10.23 -20.92 32.08
CA ASP A 122 -10.41 -19.74 31.23
C ASP A 122 -10.06 -18.45 31.99
N GLU A 123 -10.30 -18.40 33.30
CA GLU A 123 -9.92 -17.28 34.17
C GLU A 123 -8.39 -17.12 34.23
N ALA A 124 -7.65 -18.22 34.35
CA ALA A 124 -6.19 -18.19 34.35
C ALA A 124 -5.63 -17.68 33.01
N LYS A 125 -6.29 -18.01 31.87
CA LYS A 125 -5.90 -17.48 30.55
C LYS A 125 -6.15 -15.97 30.49
N THR A 126 -7.32 -15.51 30.92
CA THR A 126 -7.67 -14.08 30.86
C THR A 126 -6.75 -13.23 31.74
N ASP A 127 -6.40 -13.73 32.92
CA ASP A 127 -5.47 -13.05 33.83
C ASP A 127 -4.05 -13.00 33.24
N LEU A 128 -3.58 -14.10 32.65
CA LEU A 128 -2.28 -14.14 31.99
C LEU A 128 -2.20 -13.14 30.82
N PHE A 129 -3.19 -13.13 29.92
CA PHE A 129 -3.16 -12.26 28.74
C PHE A 129 -3.37 -10.78 29.07
N SER A 130 -4.14 -10.47 30.12
CA SER A 130 -4.28 -9.09 30.61
C SER A 130 -3.00 -8.58 31.26
N SER A 131 -2.22 -9.45 31.90
CA SER A 131 -0.93 -9.10 32.52
C SER A 131 0.25 -9.03 31.52
N LEU A 132 0.14 -9.61 30.31
CA LEU A 132 1.28 -9.79 29.39
C LEU A 132 1.91 -8.47 28.92
N PHE A 133 1.10 -7.41 28.79
CA PHE A 133 1.53 -6.11 28.32
C PHE A 133 1.04 -4.99 29.24
N GLY A 134 1.49 -5.01 30.50
CA GLY A 134 1.59 -3.85 31.41
C GLY A 134 0.34 -2.99 31.65
N THR A 135 -0.82 -3.40 31.15
CA THR A 135 -2.08 -2.66 31.21
C THR A 135 -2.99 -3.39 32.17
N ASN A 136 -2.66 -3.29 33.46
CA ASN A 136 -3.57 -3.70 34.53
C ASN A 136 -4.86 -2.88 34.38
N LYS A 137 -5.87 -3.42 33.70
CA LYS A 137 -7.23 -2.88 33.82
C LYS A 137 -7.71 -3.25 35.21
N LEU A 138 -7.70 -2.26 36.10
CA LEU A 138 -8.41 -2.30 37.38
C LEU A 138 -9.79 -2.92 37.17
N SER A 139 -10.08 -3.95 37.96
CA SER A 139 -11.35 -4.68 37.98
C SER A 139 -12.52 -3.71 38.14
N THR A 140 -13.30 -3.50 37.08
CA THR A 140 -14.66 -2.97 37.21
C THR A 140 -15.54 -4.12 37.68
N ILE A 141 -15.59 -4.32 38.99
CA ILE A 141 -16.67 -5.06 39.64
C ILE A 141 -17.65 -4.00 40.11
N ASP A 142 -18.71 -3.78 39.33
CA ASP A 142 -19.97 -3.24 39.81
C ASP A 142 -21.08 -4.12 39.22
N THR A 143 -21.22 -5.32 39.76
CA THR A 143 -22.47 -6.08 39.64
C THR A 143 -23.31 -5.70 40.85
N GLN A 144 -24.08 -4.61 40.73
CA GLN A 144 -25.20 -4.40 41.63
C GLN A 144 -26.23 -5.49 41.37
N GLN A 145 -26.26 -6.46 42.29
CA GLN A 145 -27.28 -7.46 42.41
C GLN A 145 -28.60 -6.78 42.78
N THR A 146 -29.50 -6.64 41.80
CA THR A 146 -30.93 -6.43 42.06
C THR A 146 -31.70 -7.57 41.42
N SER A 147 -32.25 -8.46 42.24
CA SER A 147 -33.56 -9.04 42.03
C SER A 147 -33.95 -9.85 43.27
N ALA A 148 -35.13 -9.50 43.75
CA ALA A 148 -35.79 -10.00 44.92
C ALA A 148 -36.08 -11.50 44.85
N VAL A 149 -35.96 -12.13 46.02
CA VAL A 149 -36.91 -13.07 46.65
C VAL A 149 -37.62 -14.05 45.70
N ASN A 150 -37.30 -15.33 45.84
CA ASN A 150 -38.28 -16.40 45.80
C ASN A 150 -37.85 -17.52 46.76
N ASP A 151 -38.44 -17.50 47.95
CA ASP A 151 -38.39 -18.58 48.92
C ASP A 151 -39.03 -19.85 48.33
N ILE A 152 -38.23 -20.91 48.20
CA ILE A 152 -38.73 -22.27 48.01
C ILE A 152 -38.81 -22.90 49.41
N ARG A 153 -40.03 -23.09 49.92
CA ARG A 153 -40.31 -24.02 51.03
C ARG A 153 -40.85 -25.32 50.45
N ILE A 154 -40.05 -26.37 50.55
CA ILE A 154 -40.45 -27.76 50.37
C ILE A 154 -41.16 -28.21 51.65
N ILE A 155 -42.45 -28.58 51.56
CA ILE A 155 -43.01 -29.88 51.97
C ILE A 155 -44.14 -30.20 50.99
#